data_AF-A0A6G1RR47-F1
#
_entry.id   AF-A0A6G1RR47-F1
#
_cell.length_a   1.000
_cell.length_b   1.000
_cell.length_c   1.000
_cell.angle_alpha   90.00
_cell.angle_beta   90.00
_cell.angle_gamma   90.00
#
_symmetry.space_group_name_H-M   'P 1'
#
loop_
_entity.id
_entity.type
_entity.pdbx_description
1 polymer ?
#
loop_
_entity_poly.entity_id
_entity_poly.type
_entity_poly.pdbx_seq_one_letter_code
_entity_poly.pdbx_strand_id
1 'polypeptide(L)'
;NKAVVEGKIIAANTMLDNIFSILGTWDPCNLKNFLSQLKQFYFVTKEPWVHESREVQWTELNFGTEQVNDLLLKYMKKISLPFLAPEGANTSQENTVVKSKIALGLTILTVVEELKLSKVESYLPDMCSLLCLEKMSRQAALDEMNEIKKAFAAVTNLKVHLTNLCQRCIDGRVGQWVLVLPLLHFFNAPVQYDHLVMEEDTWAGLEGLPFAETRKEQQEGTLLQLMKEKKYLVEFDGTLVKSWICVLPLKNLAEFIREFSSDLLVILPGVFYRFKNDWWNINFEVERFLETLLCTLDEKQATALEAQSWQSCLTCCLKLHKSLCKNIKRMTWFTIPATCVMIISKVARLQPAAVPADAAQEAVSGVVSEALMLTQTWLRSVLNKQLLLTGTTEHVTFSSPMELQAWDKFVKISFPDEQLTEKWKKTLLENLRRRIQQESPVNQVLVYCCRYHQFMELDSSIE
;
A
#
# COMPACT_ATOMS: atom_id res chain seq x y z
N ASN A 1 -43.58 32.41 5.05
CA ASN A 1 -42.82 31.14 4.96
C ASN A 1 -41.52 31.12 5.77
N LYS A 2 -40.68 32.18 5.77
CA LYS A 2 -39.38 32.17 6.50
C LYS A 2 -39.47 31.79 7.99
N ALA A 3 -40.37 32.40 8.76
CA ALA A 3 -40.56 32.06 10.18
C ALA A 3 -41.05 30.62 10.40
N VAL A 4 -41.84 30.08 9.47
CA VAL A 4 -42.32 28.68 9.52
C VAL A 4 -41.17 27.71 9.27
N VAL A 5 -40.30 28.02 8.30
CA VAL A 5 -39.09 27.23 8.03
C VAL A 5 -38.18 27.22 9.25
N GLU A 6 -37.96 28.37 9.89
CA GLU A 6 -37.15 28.47 11.10
C GLU A 6 -37.75 27.65 12.26
N GLY A 7 -39.06 27.76 12.49
CA GLY A 7 -39.77 26.93 13.47
C GLY A 7 -39.65 25.43 13.18
N LYS A 8 -39.72 25.03 11.90
CA LYS A 8 -39.51 23.63 11.48
C LYS A 8 -38.08 23.16 11.74
N ILE A 9 -37.08 24.00 11.48
CA ILE A 9 -35.67 23.66 11.77
C ILE A 9 -35.46 23.46 13.27
N ILE A 10 -36.05 24.30 14.12
CA ILE A 10 -35.96 24.15 15.58
C ILE A 10 -36.62 22.84 16.01
N ALA A 11 -37.86 22.59 15.59
CA ALA A 11 -38.57 21.35 15.92
C ALA A 11 -37.84 20.10 15.42
N ALA A 12 -37.29 20.15 14.21
CA ALA A 12 -36.50 19.07 13.64
C ALA A 12 -35.23 18.78 14.46
N ASN A 13 -34.52 19.80 14.94
CA ASN A 13 -33.36 19.58 15.81
C ASN A 13 -33.75 18.91 17.13
N THR A 14 -34.85 19.33 17.77
CA THR A 14 -35.35 18.67 18.98
C THR A 14 -35.76 17.21 18.72
N MET A 15 -36.38 16.93 17.57
CA MET A 15 -36.69 15.55 17.17
C MET A 15 -35.42 14.73 16.97
N LEU A 16 -34.38 15.30 16.35
CA LEU A 16 -33.10 14.63 16.18
C LEU A 16 -32.39 14.38 17.51
N ASP A 17 -32.40 15.33 18.45
CA ASP A 17 -31.87 15.12 19.81
C ASP A 17 -32.54 13.90 20.46
N ASN A 18 -33.88 13.80 20.36
CA ASN A 18 -34.62 12.65 20.88
C ASN A 18 -34.30 11.34 20.14
N ILE A 19 -34.24 11.35 18.81
CA ILE A 19 -33.95 10.15 18.01
C ILE A 19 -32.55 9.64 18.32
N PHE A 20 -31.55 10.53 18.34
CA PHE A 20 -30.18 10.14 18.66
C PHE A 20 -30.03 9.69 20.12
N SER A 21 -30.84 10.20 21.06
CA SER A 21 -30.84 9.77 22.47
C SER A 21 -31.05 8.26 22.66
N ILE A 22 -31.72 7.59 21.70
CA ILE A 22 -31.91 6.12 21.70
C ILE A 22 -30.57 5.39 21.72
N LEU A 23 -29.53 5.96 21.10
CA LEU A 23 -28.19 5.40 21.06
C LEU A 23 -27.40 5.60 22.36
N GLY A 24 -27.99 6.24 23.37
CA GLY A 24 -27.39 6.41 24.71
C GLY A 24 -27.12 5.07 25.40
N THR A 25 -27.96 4.07 25.12
CA THR A 25 -27.71 2.66 25.45
C THR A 25 -27.40 1.92 24.16
N TRP A 26 -26.13 1.57 23.98
CA TRP A 26 -25.64 0.96 22.74
C TRP A 26 -25.93 -0.54 22.69
N ASP A 27 -26.89 -0.96 21.87
CA ASP A 27 -27.22 -2.35 21.61
C ASP A 27 -27.93 -2.54 20.25
N PRO A 28 -28.06 -3.79 19.73
CA PRO A 28 -28.67 -4.03 18.42
C PRO A 28 -30.13 -3.55 18.30
N CYS A 29 -30.93 -3.65 19.38
CA CYS A 29 -32.34 -3.27 19.37
C CYS A 29 -32.47 -1.74 19.29
N ASN A 30 -31.69 -1.02 20.10
CA ASN A 30 -31.70 0.44 20.09
C ASN A 30 -31.16 1.00 18.77
N LEU A 31 -30.12 0.40 18.18
CA LEU A 31 -29.64 0.81 16.86
C LEU A 31 -30.71 0.63 15.77
N LYS A 32 -31.43 -0.50 15.77
CA LYS A 32 -32.55 -0.73 14.84
C LYS A 32 -33.69 0.26 15.05
N ASN A 33 -34.04 0.54 16.31
CA ASN A 33 -35.08 1.52 16.66
C ASN A 33 -34.69 2.94 16.21
N PHE A 34 -33.44 3.34 16.47
CA PHE A 34 -32.87 4.60 16.00
C PHE A 34 -33.03 4.76 14.49
N LEU A 35 -32.59 3.77 13.70
CA LEU A 35 -32.67 3.86 12.23
C LEU A 35 -34.11 3.89 11.73
N SER A 36 -35.02 3.13 12.34
CA SER A 36 -36.44 3.16 12.00
C SER A 36 -37.03 4.56 12.22
N GLN A 37 -36.79 5.16 13.39
CA GLN A 37 -37.30 6.49 13.70
C GLN A 37 -36.64 7.59 12.87
N LEU A 38 -35.34 7.47 12.59
CA LEU A 38 -34.64 8.42 11.74
C LEU A 38 -35.15 8.38 10.29
N LYS A 39 -35.44 7.19 9.75
CA LYS A 39 -36.08 7.04 8.44
C LYS A 39 -37.45 7.70 8.43
N GLN A 40 -38.28 7.44 9.43
CA GLN A 40 -39.60 8.09 9.55
C GLN A 40 -39.47 9.61 9.57
N PHE A 41 -38.58 10.15 10.42
CA PHE A 41 -38.27 11.57 10.47
C PHE A 41 -37.87 12.10 9.10
N TYR A 42 -36.94 11.44 8.42
CA TYR A 42 -36.44 11.88 7.11
C TYR A 42 -37.55 11.94 6.06
N PHE A 43 -38.33 10.86 5.90
CA PHE A 43 -39.37 10.78 4.87
C PHE A 43 -40.53 11.76 5.12
N VAL A 44 -40.92 11.96 6.38
CA VAL A 44 -41.98 12.92 6.73
C VAL A 44 -41.51 14.37 6.58
N THR A 45 -40.24 14.65 6.92
CA THR A 45 -39.74 16.03 6.97
C THR A 45 -39.33 16.56 5.60
N LYS A 46 -38.84 15.69 4.70
CA LYS A 46 -38.40 16.08 3.35
C LYS A 46 -39.55 16.38 2.39
N GLU A 47 -40.76 15.92 2.71
CA GLU A 47 -41.97 16.10 1.92
C GLU A 47 -43.05 16.67 2.84
N PRO A 48 -43.07 18.01 3.06
CA PRO A 48 -44.07 18.60 3.93
C PRO A 48 -45.45 18.54 3.27
N TRP A 49 -46.40 17.86 3.92
CA TRP A 49 -47.81 17.83 3.53
C TRP A 49 -48.65 18.69 4.47
N VAL A 50 -49.66 19.36 3.91
CA VAL A 50 -50.67 20.12 4.64
C VAL A 50 -52.06 19.66 4.22
N HIS A 51 -53.05 19.85 5.10
CA HIS A 51 -54.43 19.52 4.80
C HIS A 51 -55.23 20.78 4.51
N GLU A 52 -55.57 20.98 3.24
CA GLU A 52 -56.42 22.08 2.74
C GLU A 52 -57.65 21.46 2.08
N SER A 53 -58.55 20.89 2.89
CA SER A 53 -59.68 20.03 2.47
C SER A 53 -59.30 18.70 1.82
N ARG A 54 -58.10 18.59 1.25
CA ARG A 54 -57.43 17.36 0.82
C ARG A 54 -55.95 17.44 1.19
N GLU A 55 -55.26 16.31 1.14
CA GLU A 55 -53.81 16.26 1.31
C GLU A 55 -53.13 16.95 0.12
N VAL A 56 -52.35 18.00 0.40
CA VAL A 56 -51.60 18.75 -0.59
C VAL A 56 -50.15 18.89 -0.12
N GLN A 57 -49.21 18.66 -1.02
CA GLN A 57 -47.80 18.91 -0.76
C GLN A 57 -47.53 20.42 -0.68
N TRP A 58 -46.88 20.88 0.39
CA TRP A 58 -46.62 22.29 0.64
C TRP A 58 -45.37 22.80 -0.10
N THR A 59 -45.47 22.90 -1.42
CA THR A 59 -44.34 23.27 -2.30
C THR A 59 -43.85 24.70 -2.05
N GLU A 60 -44.73 25.65 -1.73
CA GLU A 60 -44.40 27.06 -1.46
C GLU A 60 -43.49 27.28 -0.24
N LEU A 61 -43.39 26.28 0.64
CA LEU A 61 -42.54 26.34 1.82
C LEU A 61 -41.05 26.36 1.45
N ASN A 62 -40.68 25.88 0.26
CA ASN A 62 -39.29 25.73 -0.20
C ASN A 62 -38.42 24.97 0.80
N PHE A 63 -38.99 23.91 1.40
CA PHE A 63 -38.33 23.07 2.38
C PHE A 63 -38.53 21.60 1.97
N GLY A 64 -37.49 21.01 1.40
CA GLY A 64 -37.52 19.66 0.85
C GLY A 64 -36.25 18.88 1.14
N THR A 65 -35.93 17.92 0.27
CA THR A 65 -34.80 16.98 0.43
C THR A 65 -33.47 17.67 0.71
N GLU A 66 -33.14 18.74 -0.01
CA GLU A 66 -31.87 19.45 0.18
C GLU A 66 -31.77 20.08 1.57
N GLN A 67 -32.83 20.75 2.04
CA GLN A 67 -32.85 21.38 3.36
C GLN A 67 -32.78 20.34 4.49
N VAL A 68 -33.42 19.18 4.31
CA VAL A 68 -33.36 18.08 5.29
C VAL A 68 -31.98 17.42 5.30
N ASN A 69 -31.36 17.21 4.13
CA ASN A 69 -29.99 16.71 4.03
C ASN A 69 -29.02 17.66 4.74
N ASP A 70 -29.10 18.96 4.46
CA ASP A 70 -28.25 19.97 5.12
C ASP A 70 -28.47 20.00 6.63
N LEU A 71 -29.71 19.84 7.10
CA LEU A 71 -30.06 19.77 8.52
C LEU A 71 -29.44 18.53 9.19
N LEU A 72 -29.56 17.35 8.57
CA LEU A 72 -28.95 16.11 9.06
C LEU A 72 -27.42 16.21 9.08
N LEU A 73 -26.80 16.74 8.03
CA LEU A 73 -25.35 16.91 7.98
C LEU A 73 -24.84 17.89 9.04
N LYS A 74 -25.53 19.01 9.25
CA LYS A 74 -25.20 19.96 10.32
C LYS A 74 -25.35 19.33 11.71
N TYR A 75 -26.40 18.53 11.91
CA TYR A 75 -26.61 17.83 13.16
C TYR A 75 -25.52 16.78 13.41
N MET A 76 -25.19 15.96 12.40
CA MET A 76 -24.11 14.96 12.50
C MET A 76 -22.74 15.61 12.74
N LYS A 77 -22.47 16.78 12.13
CA LYS A 77 -21.30 17.60 12.45
C LYS A 77 -21.31 18.01 13.93
N LYS A 78 -22.42 18.59 14.42
CA LYS A 78 -22.57 19.02 15.82
C LYS A 78 -22.24 17.90 16.82
N ILE A 79 -22.79 16.70 16.64
CA ILE A 79 -22.57 15.58 17.56
C ILE A 79 -21.18 14.95 17.45
N SER A 80 -20.46 15.21 16.35
CA SER A 80 -19.10 14.69 16.13
C SER A 80 -18.01 15.60 16.68
N LEU A 81 -18.31 16.89 16.89
CA LEU A 81 -17.35 17.89 17.41
C LEU A 81 -16.58 17.42 18.67
N PRO A 82 -17.21 16.78 19.68
CA PRO A 82 -16.49 16.34 20.88
C PRO A 82 -15.36 15.33 20.61
N PHE A 83 -15.39 14.64 19.47
CA PHE A 83 -14.39 13.64 19.07
C PHE A 83 -13.37 14.17 18.05
N LEU A 84 -13.63 15.33 17.46
CA LEU A 84 -12.80 15.95 16.43
C LEU A 84 -12.02 17.17 16.96
N ALA A 85 -12.36 17.65 18.16
CA ALA A 85 -11.65 18.75 18.79
C ALA A 85 -10.19 18.34 19.12
N PRO A 86 -9.21 19.27 19.00
CA PRO A 86 -7.82 18.99 19.38
C PRO A 86 -7.69 18.56 20.84
N GLU A 87 -6.76 17.65 21.12
CA GLU A 87 -6.44 17.23 22.50
C GLU A 87 -6.16 18.46 23.38
N GLY A 88 -6.92 18.62 24.46
CA GLY A 88 -6.82 19.76 25.38
C GLY A 88 -7.84 20.88 25.18
N ALA A 89 -8.69 20.83 24.14
CA ALA A 89 -9.91 21.62 24.12
C ALA A 89 -10.86 21.09 25.22
N ASN A 90 -11.31 21.95 26.13
CA ASN A 90 -12.24 21.60 27.23
C ASN A 90 -13.65 21.24 26.72
N THR A 91 -13.77 20.29 25.79
CA THR A 91 -15.06 19.69 25.40
C THR A 91 -15.28 18.46 26.26
N SER A 92 -15.97 18.62 27.39
CA SER A 92 -16.39 17.49 28.22
C SER A 92 -17.22 16.51 27.39
N GLN A 93 -16.80 15.24 27.34
CA GLN A 93 -17.55 14.15 26.72
C GLN A 93 -18.74 13.68 27.59
N GLU A 94 -18.95 14.27 28.78
CA GLU A 94 -20.02 13.88 29.71
C GLU A 94 -21.42 14.01 29.10
N ASN A 95 -21.60 14.91 28.13
CA ASN A 95 -22.89 15.15 27.46
C ASN A 95 -23.04 14.40 26.13
N THR A 96 -22.06 13.57 25.73
CA THR A 96 -22.13 12.84 24.46
C THR A 96 -22.98 11.58 24.61
N VAL A 97 -24.05 11.49 23.82
CA VAL A 97 -24.98 10.35 23.85
C VAL A 97 -24.27 9.04 23.51
N VAL A 98 -23.51 9.02 22.41
CA VAL A 98 -22.72 7.85 22.00
C VAL A 98 -21.30 8.03 22.50
N LYS A 99 -20.87 7.19 23.44
CA LYS A 99 -19.54 7.29 24.06
C LYS A 99 -18.42 6.79 23.15
N SER A 100 -18.69 5.77 22.33
CA SER A 100 -17.70 5.25 21.38
C SER A 100 -17.65 6.12 20.13
N LYS A 101 -16.46 6.65 19.86
CA LYS A 101 -16.16 7.43 18.66
C LYS A 101 -16.40 6.63 17.37
N ILE A 102 -15.93 5.38 17.35
CA ILE A 102 -16.10 4.47 16.20
C ILE A 102 -17.58 4.12 15.99
N ALA A 103 -18.31 3.84 17.07
CA ALA A 103 -19.75 3.56 17.00
C ALA A 103 -20.55 4.74 16.43
N LEU A 104 -20.19 5.97 16.83
CA LEU A 104 -20.77 7.18 16.26
C LEU A 104 -20.41 7.33 14.77
N GLY A 105 -19.14 7.16 14.41
CA GLY A 105 -18.67 7.24 13.03
C GLY A 105 -19.39 6.24 12.10
N LEU A 106 -19.55 4.99 12.53
CA LEU A 106 -20.25 3.95 11.77
C LEU A 106 -21.76 4.19 11.69
N THR A 107 -22.35 4.76 12.75
CA THR A 107 -23.75 5.20 12.73
C THR A 107 -23.94 6.30 11.67
N ILE A 108 -23.11 7.35 11.70
CA ILE A 108 -23.15 8.45 10.73
C ILE A 108 -22.96 7.93 9.31
N LEU A 109 -21.98 7.06 9.08
CA LEU A 109 -21.75 6.44 7.79
C LEU A 109 -22.97 5.66 7.31
N THR A 110 -23.61 4.89 8.21
CA THR A 110 -24.84 4.14 7.91
C THR A 110 -25.98 5.07 7.51
N VAL A 111 -26.16 6.20 8.22
CA VAL A 111 -27.17 7.21 7.86
C VAL A 111 -26.90 7.83 6.49
N VAL A 112 -25.64 8.18 6.20
CA VAL A 112 -25.23 8.75 4.91
C VAL A 112 -25.53 7.78 3.76
N GLU A 113 -25.21 6.51 3.92
CA GLU A 113 -25.43 5.48 2.90
C GLU A 113 -26.93 5.14 2.73
N GLU A 114 -27.66 4.92 3.82
CA GLU A 114 -29.07 4.51 3.75
C GLU A 114 -30.00 5.62 3.25
N LEU A 115 -29.72 6.87 3.62
CA LEU A 115 -30.52 8.03 3.18
C LEU A 115 -30.00 8.65 1.89
N LYS A 116 -28.87 8.16 1.37
CA LYS A 116 -28.18 8.67 0.17
C LYS A 116 -27.93 10.18 0.24
N LEU A 117 -27.38 10.63 1.38
CA LEU A 117 -27.13 12.05 1.61
C LEU A 117 -26.11 12.59 0.60
N SER A 118 -26.45 13.71 -0.03
CA SER A 118 -25.60 14.47 -0.96
C SER A 118 -24.71 15.47 -0.21
N LYS A 119 -23.68 16.03 -0.86
CA LYS A 119 -22.80 17.10 -0.32
C LYS A 119 -21.94 16.68 0.88
N VAL A 120 -21.59 15.40 0.95
CA VAL A 120 -20.75 14.84 2.02
C VAL A 120 -19.26 15.04 1.79
N GLU A 121 -18.83 15.54 0.63
CA GLU A 121 -17.42 15.65 0.22
C GLU A 121 -16.60 16.48 1.21
N SER A 122 -17.16 17.59 1.69
CA SER A 122 -16.52 18.44 2.71
C SER A 122 -16.36 17.78 4.08
N TYR A 123 -17.08 16.68 4.33
CA TYR A 123 -17.13 15.98 5.62
C TYR A 123 -16.36 14.66 5.60
N LEU A 124 -15.86 14.22 4.45
CA LEU A 124 -15.10 12.98 4.32
C LEU A 124 -13.87 12.91 5.25
N PRO A 125 -13.05 13.97 5.42
CA PRO A 125 -11.91 13.92 6.35
C PRO A 125 -12.35 13.68 7.79
N ASP A 126 -13.41 14.37 8.25
CA ASP A 126 -13.96 14.21 9.59
C ASP A 126 -14.51 12.80 9.80
N MET A 127 -15.19 12.23 8.80
CA MET A 127 -15.66 10.84 8.84
C MET A 127 -14.49 9.85 8.97
N CYS A 128 -13.40 10.04 8.21
CA CYS A 128 -12.19 9.23 8.36
C CYS A 128 -11.57 9.38 9.74
N SER A 129 -11.57 10.59 10.32
CA SER A 129 -11.05 10.85 11.67
C SER A 129 -11.90 10.19 12.77
N LEU A 130 -13.23 10.17 12.62
CA LEU A 130 -14.13 9.43 13.52
C LEU A 130 -13.94 7.91 13.42
N LEU A 131 -13.59 7.41 12.24
CA LEU A 131 -13.37 5.99 11.97
C LEU A 131 -11.91 5.55 12.15
N CYS A 132 -11.03 6.45 12.58
CA CYS A 132 -9.66 6.12 12.96
C CYS A 132 -9.66 5.55 14.38
N LEU A 133 -9.13 4.33 14.54
CA LEU A 133 -8.94 3.72 15.86
C LEU A 133 -8.04 4.60 16.74
N GLU A 134 -8.44 4.77 17.99
CA GLU A 134 -7.66 5.50 18.98
C GLU A 134 -6.55 4.63 19.57
N LYS A 135 -5.54 5.28 20.14
CA LYS A 135 -4.42 4.56 20.76
C LYS A 135 -4.90 3.94 22.07
N MET A 136 -5.11 2.63 22.06
CA MET A 136 -5.56 1.84 23.20
C MET A 136 -4.92 0.43 23.17
N SER A 137 -5.25 -0.43 24.14
CA SER A 137 -4.76 -1.82 24.10
C SER A 137 -5.44 -2.61 22.98
N ARG A 138 -4.72 -3.58 22.39
CA ARG A 138 -5.25 -4.43 21.32
C ARG A 138 -6.53 -5.17 21.73
N GLN A 139 -6.59 -5.65 22.96
CA GLN A 139 -7.77 -6.33 23.48
C GLN A 139 -8.96 -5.37 23.60
N ALA A 140 -8.75 -4.16 24.11
CA ALA A 140 -9.82 -3.16 24.23
C ALA A 140 -10.40 -2.78 22.86
N ALA A 141 -9.53 -2.56 21.86
CA ALA A 141 -9.95 -2.28 20.50
C ALA A 141 -10.76 -3.45 19.91
N LEU A 142 -10.31 -4.69 20.12
CA LEU A 142 -11.00 -5.88 19.64
C LEU A 142 -12.38 -6.07 20.29
N ASP A 143 -12.46 -5.85 21.60
CA ASP A 143 -13.72 -5.93 22.37
C ASP A 143 -14.72 -4.88 21.87
N GLU A 144 -14.28 -3.63 21.71
CA GLU A 144 -15.10 -2.55 21.15
C GLU A 144 -15.61 -2.89 19.74
N MET A 145 -14.72 -3.31 18.84
CA MET A 145 -15.09 -3.67 17.47
C MET A 145 -16.04 -4.86 17.40
N ASN A 146 -15.90 -5.86 18.29
CA ASN A 146 -16.80 -7.01 18.36
C ASN A 146 -18.21 -6.61 18.86
N GLU A 147 -18.30 -5.74 19.86
CA GLU A 147 -19.60 -5.24 20.34
C GLU A 147 -20.31 -4.40 19.28
N ILE A 148 -19.55 -3.54 18.57
CA ILE A 148 -20.07 -2.81 17.41
C ILE A 148 -20.54 -3.77 16.31
N LYS A 149 -19.74 -4.78 15.96
CA LYS A 149 -20.11 -5.78 14.95
C LYS A 149 -21.42 -6.49 15.30
N LYS A 150 -21.61 -6.88 16.56
CA LYS A 150 -22.87 -7.47 17.04
C LYS A 150 -24.04 -6.51 16.90
N ALA A 151 -23.87 -5.23 17.26
CA ALA A 151 -24.91 -4.20 17.14
C ALA A 151 -25.36 -4.00 15.68
N PHE A 152 -24.42 -3.95 14.74
CA PHE A 152 -24.72 -3.70 13.33
C PHE A 152 -25.12 -4.95 12.52
N ALA A 153 -24.93 -6.16 13.05
CA ALA A 153 -25.13 -7.40 12.30
C ALA A 153 -26.53 -7.56 11.69
N ALA A 154 -27.57 -7.08 12.36
CA ALA A 154 -28.96 -7.15 11.89
C ALA A 154 -29.43 -5.89 11.14
N VAL A 155 -28.53 -4.93 10.95
CA VAL A 155 -28.85 -3.58 10.47
C VAL A 155 -28.33 -3.36 9.06
N THR A 156 -27.02 -3.51 8.85
CA THR A 156 -26.40 -3.25 7.55
C THR A 156 -25.10 -4.03 7.38
N ASN A 157 -24.60 -4.07 6.15
CA ASN A 157 -23.28 -4.59 5.84
C ASN A 157 -22.23 -3.48 5.94
N LEU A 158 -21.57 -3.40 7.10
CA LEU A 158 -20.53 -2.39 7.35
C LEU A 158 -19.36 -2.47 6.37
N LYS A 159 -19.03 -3.65 5.82
CA LYS A 159 -18.01 -3.77 4.78
C LYS A 159 -18.37 -2.90 3.58
N VAL A 160 -19.59 -3.01 3.07
CA VAL A 160 -20.04 -2.26 1.88
C VAL A 160 -19.99 -0.76 2.15
N HIS A 161 -20.46 -0.33 3.32
CA HIS A 161 -20.44 1.07 3.70
C HIS A 161 -19.01 1.63 3.81
N LEU A 162 -18.09 0.88 4.42
CA LEU A 162 -16.68 1.28 4.54
C LEU A 162 -15.98 1.31 3.17
N THR A 163 -16.23 0.33 2.30
CA THR A 163 -15.72 0.34 0.92
C THR A 163 -16.23 1.57 0.16
N ASN A 164 -17.53 1.89 0.26
CA ASN A 164 -18.11 3.08 -0.36
C ASN A 164 -17.49 4.37 0.18
N LEU A 165 -17.23 4.47 1.48
CA LEU A 165 -16.53 5.61 2.07
C LEU A 165 -15.13 5.77 1.50
N CYS A 166 -14.34 4.69 1.47
CA CYS A 166 -13.00 4.70 0.91
C CYS A 166 -13.02 5.12 -0.56
N GLN A 167 -13.97 4.61 -1.36
CA GLN A 167 -14.17 5.01 -2.75
C GLN A 167 -14.45 6.52 -2.88
N ARG A 168 -15.41 7.06 -2.12
CA ARG A 168 -15.73 8.49 -2.14
C ARG A 168 -14.55 9.36 -1.73
N CYS A 169 -13.75 8.90 -0.76
CA CYS A 169 -12.53 9.60 -0.36
C CYS A 169 -11.47 9.58 -1.46
N ILE A 170 -11.30 8.45 -2.14
CA ILE A 170 -10.42 8.33 -3.30
C ILE A 170 -10.85 9.31 -4.40
N ASP A 171 -12.13 9.30 -4.78
CA ASP A 171 -12.69 10.19 -5.80
C ASP A 171 -12.55 11.67 -5.40
N GLY A 172 -12.73 11.97 -4.11
CA GLY A 172 -12.58 13.30 -3.52
C GLY A 172 -11.13 13.69 -3.18
N ARG A 173 -10.14 12.84 -3.48
CA ARG A 173 -8.70 13.04 -3.15
C ARG A 173 -8.41 13.28 -1.66
N VAL A 174 -9.19 12.65 -0.79
CA VAL A 174 -9.06 12.71 0.68
C VAL A 174 -8.18 11.56 1.16
N GLY A 175 -6.88 11.81 1.39
CA GLY A 175 -5.89 10.78 1.76
C GLY A 175 -6.15 10.06 3.09
N GLN A 176 -6.95 10.64 3.99
CA GLN A 176 -7.26 10.12 5.33
C GLN A 176 -8.00 8.77 5.30
N TRP A 177 -8.53 8.35 4.16
CA TRP A 177 -9.19 7.06 3.99
C TRP A 177 -8.31 5.87 4.41
N VAL A 178 -6.98 6.00 4.30
CA VAL A 178 -6.04 4.95 4.73
C VAL A 178 -6.10 4.66 6.23
N LEU A 179 -6.67 5.56 7.04
CA LEU A 179 -6.88 5.38 8.48
C LEU A 179 -8.10 4.52 8.80
N VAL A 180 -9.01 4.34 7.83
CA VAL A 180 -10.23 3.53 7.94
C VAL A 180 -9.94 2.05 7.67
N LEU A 181 -8.81 1.76 7.03
CA LEU A 181 -8.43 0.41 6.61
C LEU A 181 -8.44 -0.65 7.72
N PRO A 182 -8.00 -0.39 8.97
CA PRO A 182 -8.10 -1.37 10.05
C PRO A 182 -9.53 -1.85 10.30
N LEU A 183 -10.51 -0.93 10.24
CA LEU A 183 -11.92 -1.28 10.35
C LEU A 183 -12.38 -2.07 9.12
N LEU A 184 -12.00 -1.63 7.92
CA LEU A 184 -12.34 -2.33 6.69
C LEU A 184 -11.85 -3.79 6.72
N HIS A 185 -10.60 -4.04 7.09
CA HIS A 185 -10.05 -5.40 7.21
C HIS A 185 -10.70 -6.21 8.34
N PHE A 186 -11.09 -5.56 9.44
CA PHE A 186 -11.81 -6.25 10.52
C PHE A 186 -13.20 -6.73 10.08
N PHE A 187 -13.95 -5.89 9.35
CA PHE A 187 -15.28 -6.25 8.83
C PHE A 187 -15.23 -7.08 7.55
N ASN A 188 -14.10 -7.06 6.85
CA ASN A 188 -13.79 -7.87 5.68
C ASN A 188 -12.56 -8.73 5.97
N ALA A 189 -12.67 -9.66 6.92
CA ALA A 189 -11.55 -10.50 7.35
C ALA A 189 -10.77 -11.04 6.13
N PRO A 190 -9.54 -10.54 5.88
CA PRO A 190 -8.82 -10.90 4.67
C PRO A 190 -8.44 -12.37 4.76
N VAL A 191 -8.47 -13.06 3.62
CA VAL A 191 -8.10 -14.47 3.60
C VAL A 191 -6.60 -14.56 3.83
N GLN A 192 -6.20 -14.99 5.03
CA GLN A 192 -4.80 -15.13 5.38
C GLN A 192 -4.21 -16.35 4.66
N TYR A 193 -3.55 -16.10 3.54
CA TYR A 193 -2.64 -17.06 2.93
C TYR A 193 -1.23 -16.50 2.94
N ASP A 194 -0.28 -17.28 3.46
CA ASP A 194 1.15 -16.96 3.45
C ASP A 194 1.80 -17.21 2.07
N HIS A 195 1.02 -17.12 0.99
CA HIS A 195 1.43 -17.57 -0.34
C HIS A 195 1.27 -16.47 -1.40
N LEU A 196 2.30 -16.36 -2.23
CA LEU A 196 2.47 -15.40 -3.33
C LEU A 196 1.58 -15.65 -4.57
N VAL A 197 0.50 -16.41 -4.45
CA VAL A 197 -0.36 -16.81 -5.58
C VAL A 197 -1.72 -16.12 -5.51
N MET A 198 -1.69 -14.80 -5.37
CA MET A 198 -2.89 -14.00 -5.17
C MET A 198 -2.79 -12.69 -5.98
N GLU A 199 -3.93 -12.05 -6.24
CA GLU A 199 -3.96 -10.71 -6.81
C GLU A 199 -3.59 -9.65 -5.76
N GLU A 200 -3.10 -8.49 -6.23
CA GLU A 200 -2.57 -7.42 -5.37
C GLU A 200 -3.62 -6.90 -4.37
N ASP A 201 -4.88 -6.79 -4.81
CA ASP A 201 -6.00 -6.30 -4.02
C ASP A 201 -6.34 -7.25 -2.86
N THR A 202 -6.40 -8.54 -3.13
CA THR A 202 -6.72 -9.57 -2.14
C THR A 202 -5.56 -9.73 -1.15
N TRP A 203 -4.31 -9.64 -1.62
CA TRP A 203 -3.13 -9.67 -0.74
C TRP A 203 -3.12 -8.48 0.25
N ALA A 204 -3.60 -7.33 -0.21
CA ALA A 204 -3.62 -6.09 0.55
C ALA A 204 -4.92 -5.85 1.34
N GLY A 205 -5.95 -6.69 1.20
CA GLY A 205 -7.27 -6.45 1.80
C GLY A 205 -8.00 -5.23 1.21
N LEU A 206 -7.71 -4.89 -0.05
CA LEU A 206 -8.22 -3.70 -0.76
C LEU A 206 -9.23 -4.06 -1.87
N GLU A 207 -9.85 -5.22 -1.80
CA GLU A 207 -10.79 -5.69 -2.83
C GLU A 207 -11.96 -4.70 -2.99
N GLY A 208 -12.20 -4.30 -4.25
CA GLY A 208 -13.25 -3.34 -4.59
C GLY A 208 -12.82 -1.87 -4.51
N LEU A 209 -11.53 -1.57 -4.30
CA LEU A 209 -11.00 -0.20 -4.31
C LEU A 209 -10.06 0.05 -5.51
N PRO A 210 -10.16 1.20 -6.20
CA PRO A 210 -9.31 1.56 -7.35
C PRO A 210 -7.98 2.19 -6.87
N PHE A 211 -7.25 1.49 -6.01
CA PHE A 211 -6.03 2.03 -5.41
C PHE A 211 -4.84 2.09 -6.39
N ALA A 212 -4.82 1.23 -7.41
CA ALA A 212 -3.72 1.12 -8.36
C ALA A 212 -3.59 2.36 -9.26
N GLU A 213 -4.71 2.94 -9.66
CA GLU A 213 -4.78 4.20 -10.41
C GLU A 213 -4.50 5.38 -9.46
N THR A 214 -5.16 5.37 -8.30
CA THR A 214 -5.09 6.47 -7.32
C THR A 214 -3.67 6.77 -6.85
N ARG A 215 -2.86 5.74 -6.60
CA ARG A 215 -1.47 5.90 -6.13
C ARG A 215 -0.55 6.63 -7.11
N LYS A 216 -0.95 6.75 -8.39
CA LYS A 216 -0.21 7.47 -9.44
C LYS A 216 -0.46 8.98 -9.36
N GLU A 217 -1.63 9.38 -8.87
CA GLU A 217 -2.10 10.76 -8.84
C GLU A 217 -1.92 11.45 -7.47
N GLN A 218 -1.51 10.69 -6.45
CA GLN A 218 -1.36 11.19 -5.08
C GLN A 218 -0.26 12.26 -4.95
N GLN A 219 -0.61 13.36 -4.28
CA GLN A 219 0.28 14.48 -3.96
C GLN A 219 1.44 14.03 -3.05
N GLU A 220 2.58 14.70 -3.17
CA GLU A 220 3.83 14.27 -2.55
C GLU A 220 3.81 14.38 -1.01
N GLY A 221 4.41 13.40 -0.31
CA GLY A 221 4.79 13.48 1.11
C GLY A 221 3.68 13.39 2.16
N THR A 222 2.49 13.93 1.92
CA THR A 222 1.43 14.06 2.94
C THR A 222 0.92 12.72 3.46
N LEU A 223 0.73 11.74 2.58
CA LEU A 223 0.19 10.43 2.96
C LEU A 223 1.17 9.63 3.82
N LEU A 224 2.47 9.67 3.50
CA LEU A 224 3.49 8.98 4.30
C LEU A 224 3.59 9.59 5.71
N GLN A 225 3.54 10.92 5.81
CA GLN A 225 3.57 11.60 7.10
C GLN A 225 2.36 11.22 7.97
N LEU A 226 1.17 11.16 7.37
CA LEU A 226 -0.04 10.70 8.07
C LEU A 226 0.11 9.26 8.60
N MET A 227 0.67 8.35 7.79
CA MET A 227 0.95 6.98 8.22
C MET A 227 1.93 6.93 9.39
N LYS A 228 2.96 7.81 9.41
CA LYS A 228 3.94 7.90 10.51
C LYS A 228 3.30 8.35 11.80
N GLU A 229 2.47 9.39 11.74
CA GLU A 229 1.72 9.90 12.88
C GLU A 229 0.77 8.84 13.46
N LYS A 230 0.23 7.97 12.59
CA LYS A 230 -0.71 6.91 12.95
C LYS A 230 -0.09 5.50 12.94
N LYS A 231 1.23 5.40 13.13
CA LYS A 231 1.97 4.13 13.10
C LYS A 231 1.43 3.06 14.06
N TYR A 232 0.90 3.49 15.21
CA TYR A 232 0.30 2.60 16.21
C TYR A 232 -0.86 1.74 15.66
N LEU A 233 -1.50 2.16 14.54
CA LEU A 233 -2.57 1.38 13.92
C LEU A 233 -2.12 0.00 13.44
N VAL A 234 -0.84 -0.15 13.09
CA VAL A 234 -0.25 -1.44 12.66
C VAL A 234 -0.32 -2.50 13.77
N GLU A 235 -0.42 -2.10 15.04
CA GLU A 235 -0.52 -3.02 16.18
C GLU A 235 -1.89 -3.73 16.23
N PHE A 236 -2.92 -3.15 15.62
CA PHE A 236 -4.29 -3.70 15.59
C PHE A 236 -4.55 -4.57 14.37
N ASP A 237 -3.84 -4.32 13.27
CA ASP A 237 -4.13 -4.90 11.96
C ASP A 237 -2.85 -5.31 11.23
N GLY A 238 -2.62 -6.63 11.16
CA GLY A 238 -1.47 -7.22 10.47
C GLY A 238 -1.52 -7.09 8.94
N THR A 239 -2.65 -6.68 8.37
CA THR A 239 -2.80 -6.45 6.91
C THR A 239 -2.47 -5.01 6.54
N LEU A 240 -2.53 -4.08 7.50
CA LEU A 240 -2.41 -2.64 7.25
C LEU A 240 -1.14 -2.25 6.49
N VAL A 241 0.00 -2.87 6.83
CA VAL A 241 1.28 -2.60 6.17
C VAL A 241 1.23 -3.01 4.70
N LYS A 242 0.57 -4.13 4.37
CA LYS A 242 0.39 -4.60 2.99
C LYS A 242 -0.42 -3.57 2.20
N SER A 243 -1.53 -3.11 2.77
CA SER A 243 -2.40 -2.10 2.18
C SER A 243 -1.66 -0.77 1.97
N TRP A 244 -0.92 -0.31 2.99
CA TRP A 244 -0.15 0.93 2.91
C TRP A 244 0.94 0.88 1.82
N ILE A 245 1.60 -0.27 1.63
CA ILE A 245 2.53 -0.48 0.50
C ILE A 245 1.80 -0.36 -0.85
N CYS A 246 0.59 -0.93 -0.98
CA CYS A 246 -0.19 -0.89 -2.22
C CYS A 246 -0.70 0.50 -2.59
N VAL A 247 -0.98 1.37 -1.62
CA VAL A 247 -1.56 2.71 -1.87
C VAL A 247 -0.52 3.82 -1.99
N LEU A 248 0.67 3.65 -1.41
CA LEU A 248 1.70 4.71 -1.42
C LEU A 248 2.31 4.93 -2.82
N PRO A 249 2.68 6.16 -3.20
CA PRO A 249 3.51 6.38 -4.38
C PRO A 249 4.86 5.68 -4.27
N LEU A 250 5.41 5.18 -5.39
CA LEU A 250 6.68 4.42 -5.42
C LEU A 250 7.84 5.20 -4.78
N LYS A 251 7.89 6.52 -5.00
CA LYS A 251 8.90 7.41 -4.41
C LYS A 251 8.88 7.47 -2.87
N ASN A 252 7.79 7.08 -2.21
CA ASN A 252 7.69 7.08 -0.74
C ASN A 252 8.01 5.69 -0.14
N LEU A 253 8.05 4.63 -0.96
CA LEU A 253 8.16 3.26 -0.46
C LEU A 253 9.49 2.98 0.23
N ALA A 254 10.60 3.55 -0.26
CA ALA A 254 11.92 3.34 0.34
C ALA A 254 11.97 3.86 1.78
N GLU A 255 11.42 5.05 2.02
CA GLU A 255 11.30 5.63 3.35
C GLU A 255 10.30 4.87 4.22
N PHE A 256 9.18 4.43 3.64
CA PHE A 256 8.18 3.63 4.32
C PHE A 256 8.75 2.30 4.87
N ILE A 257 9.47 1.53 4.06
CA ILE A 257 9.97 0.22 4.52
C ILE A 257 10.98 0.34 5.66
N ARG A 258 11.77 1.41 5.71
CA ARG A 258 12.68 1.69 6.83
C ARG A 258 11.93 1.90 8.14
N GLU A 259 10.81 2.62 8.07
CA GLU A 259 10.04 3.02 9.23
C GLU A 259 9.08 1.93 9.74
N PHE A 260 8.39 1.23 8.83
CA PHE A 260 7.25 0.38 9.17
C PHE A 260 7.51 -1.13 9.11
N SER A 261 8.57 -1.58 8.43
CA SER A 261 8.69 -3.01 8.16
C SER A 261 10.02 -3.63 8.57
N SER A 262 9.92 -4.81 9.18
CA SER A 262 10.99 -5.78 9.36
C SER A 262 10.65 -7.14 8.74
N ASP A 263 9.43 -7.33 8.24
CA ASP A 263 8.98 -8.62 7.75
C ASP A 263 9.14 -8.71 6.23
N LEU A 264 10.09 -9.55 5.81
CA LEU A 264 10.38 -9.83 4.41
C LEU A 264 9.18 -10.43 3.67
N LEU A 265 8.29 -11.15 4.37
CA LEU A 265 7.08 -11.73 3.81
C LEU A 265 6.03 -10.66 3.48
N VAL A 266 6.17 -9.46 4.01
CA VAL A 266 5.33 -8.31 3.65
C VAL A 266 6.01 -7.47 2.59
N ILE A 267 7.31 -7.18 2.79
CA ILE A 267 8.03 -6.28 1.87
C ILE A 267 8.11 -6.91 0.48
N LEU A 268 8.70 -8.11 0.35
CA LEU A 268 9.02 -8.72 -0.96
C LEU A 268 7.80 -8.89 -1.87
N PRO A 269 6.65 -9.46 -1.41
CA PRO A 269 5.45 -9.51 -2.25
C PRO A 269 4.96 -8.13 -2.63
N GLY A 270 4.98 -7.17 -1.70
CA GLY A 270 4.64 -5.78 -1.96
C GLY A 270 5.49 -5.23 -3.11
N VAL A 271 6.81 -5.39 -3.04
CA VAL A 271 7.75 -5.00 -4.12
C VAL A 271 7.33 -5.59 -5.46
N PHE A 272 7.06 -6.89 -5.47
CA PHE A 272 6.71 -7.61 -6.69
C PHE A 272 5.43 -7.05 -7.32
N TYR A 273 4.37 -6.83 -6.53
CA TYR A 273 3.12 -6.24 -7.04
C TYR A 273 3.32 -4.80 -7.52
N ARG A 274 4.06 -4.00 -6.75
CA ARG A 274 4.37 -2.61 -7.10
C ARG A 274 5.09 -2.48 -8.41
N PHE A 275 6.00 -3.42 -8.70
CA PHE A 275 6.71 -3.39 -9.95
C PHE A 275 5.95 -4.07 -11.09
N LYS A 276 5.13 -5.11 -10.87
CA LYS A 276 4.33 -5.77 -11.93
C LYS A 276 3.57 -4.77 -12.81
N ASN A 277 3.03 -3.69 -12.22
CA ASN A 277 2.06 -2.81 -12.87
C ASN A 277 2.60 -1.43 -13.33
N ASP A 278 3.79 -0.99 -12.88
CA ASP A 278 4.23 0.43 -12.99
C ASP A 278 5.65 0.63 -13.55
N TRP A 279 5.96 0.09 -14.74
CA TRP A 279 7.32 0.10 -15.33
C TRP A 279 7.71 1.34 -16.15
N TRP A 280 6.80 2.28 -16.38
CA TRP A 280 7.07 3.38 -17.30
C TRP A 280 7.78 4.53 -16.56
N ASN A 281 9.10 4.58 -16.71
CA ASN A 281 9.95 5.76 -16.44
C ASN A 281 10.38 6.01 -14.97
N ILE A 282 10.37 4.99 -14.09
CA ILE A 282 10.64 5.16 -12.64
C ILE A 282 11.87 4.38 -12.14
N ASN A 283 12.90 4.24 -12.99
CA ASN A 283 14.06 3.39 -12.69
C ASN A 283 14.86 3.86 -11.45
N PHE A 284 14.92 5.17 -11.19
CA PHE A 284 15.66 5.70 -10.03
C PHE A 284 14.99 5.30 -8.70
N GLU A 285 13.67 5.33 -8.64
CA GLU A 285 12.91 4.98 -7.44
C GLU A 285 12.91 3.47 -7.23
N VAL A 286 12.87 2.69 -8.32
CA VAL A 286 13.09 1.23 -8.28
C VAL A 286 14.47 0.93 -7.69
N GLU A 287 15.52 1.56 -8.20
CA GLU A 287 16.90 1.39 -7.73
C GLU A 287 17.03 1.75 -6.25
N ARG A 288 16.64 2.96 -5.87
CA ARG A 288 16.69 3.43 -4.48
C ARG A 288 15.89 2.53 -3.53
N PHE A 289 14.75 2.02 -3.99
CA PHE A 289 13.93 1.10 -3.22
C PHE A 289 14.62 -0.26 -3.01
N LEU A 290 15.17 -0.86 -4.07
CA LEU A 290 15.92 -2.13 -3.98
C LEU A 290 17.18 -1.98 -3.12
N GLU A 291 17.90 -0.87 -3.23
CA GLU A 291 19.05 -0.57 -2.37
C GLU A 291 18.63 -0.47 -0.91
N THR A 292 17.52 0.22 -0.64
CA THR A 292 17.00 0.33 0.73
C THR A 292 16.59 -1.01 1.30
N LEU A 293 15.95 -1.86 0.48
CA LEU A 293 15.62 -3.24 0.86
C LEU A 293 16.88 -4.06 1.14
N LEU A 294 17.91 -3.93 0.30
CA LEU A 294 19.20 -4.61 0.50
C LEU A 294 19.87 -4.17 1.81
N CYS A 295 19.91 -2.86 2.09
CA CYS A 295 20.42 -2.35 3.38
C CYS A 295 19.59 -2.86 4.57
N THR A 296 18.26 -2.91 4.43
CA THR A 296 17.38 -3.40 5.50
C THR A 296 17.63 -4.88 5.82
N LEU A 297 17.97 -5.68 4.80
CA LEU A 297 18.40 -7.07 4.94
C LEU A 297 19.77 -7.21 5.62
N ASP A 298 20.64 -6.21 5.52
CA ASP A 298 21.98 -6.20 6.12
C ASP A 298 21.96 -5.73 7.59
N GLU A 299 21.16 -4.71 7.91
CA GLU A 299 21.10 -4.10 9.25
C GLU A 299 20.35 -4.96 10.27
N LYS A 300 19.28 -5.61 9.83
CA LYS A 300 18.48 -6.49 10.68
C LYS A 300 19.06 -7.89 10.50
N GLN A 301 19.76 -8.43 11.51
CA GLN A 301 20.08 -9.87 11.58
C GLN A 301 18.76 -10.63 11.45
N ALA A 302 18.39 -10.98 10.22
CA ALA A 302 17.06 -11.48 9.95
C ALA A 302 16.93 -12.79 10.72
N THR A 303 16.01 -12.80 11.68
CA THR A 303 15.61 -14.01 12.38
C THR A 303 15.31 -15.06 11.34
N ALA A 304 15.87 -16.26 11.50
CA ALA A 304 15.70 -17.36 10.57
C ALA A 304 14.21 -17.48 10.22
N LEU A 305 13.89 -17.34 8.93
CA LEU A 305 12.52 -17.47 8.44
C LEU A 305 12.02 -18.89 8.72
N GLU A 306 10.71 -19.11 8.72
CA GLU A 306 10.21 -20.48 8.65
C GLU A 306 10.51 -21.08 7.26
N ALA A 307 10.63 -22.41 7.17
CA ALA A 307 11.00 -23.12 5.94
C ALA A 307 10.18 -22.69 4.71
N GLN A 308 8.86 -22.68 4.85
CA GLN A 308 7.92 -22.34 3.79
C GLN A 308 7.99 -20.85 3.40
N SER A 309 8.15 -19.99 4.41
CA SER A 309 8.30 -18.54 4.27
C SER A 309 9.58 -18.17 3.54
N TRP A 310 10.69 -18.82 3.88
CA TRP A 310 11.97 -18.67 3.19
C TRP A 310 11.90 -19.04 1.70
N GLN A 311 11.32 -20.20 1.38
CA GLN A 311 11.14 -20.62 -0.02
C GLN A 311 10.23 -19.66 -0.80
N SER A 312 9.19 -19.13 -0.14
CA SER A 312 8.30 -18.13 -0.72
C SER A 312 9.07 -16.83 -1.03
N CYS A 313 9.90 -16.34 -0.10
CA CYS A 313 10.76 -15.18 -0.32
C CYS A 313 11.71 -15.38 -1.51
N LEU A 314 12.38 -16.53 -1.61
CA LEU A 314 13.26 -16.86 -2.74
C LEU A 314 12.52 -16.84 -4.07
N THR A 315 11.35 -17.48 -4.11
CA THR A 315 10.49 -17.50 -5.30
C THR A 315 10.03 -16.10 -5.69
N CYS A 316 9.69 -15.26 -4.71
CA CYS A 316 9.33 -13.86 -4.92
C CYS A 316 10.48 -13.08 -5.56
N CYS A 317 11.68 -13.20 -4.99
CA CYS A 317 12.87 -12.52 -5.49
C CYS A 317 13.20 -12.93 -6.93
N LEU A 318 13.05 -14.22 -7.26
CA LEU A 318 13.26 -14.72 -8.62
C LEU A 318 12.24 -14.16 -9.61
N LYS A 319 10.94 -14.16 -9.25
CA LYS A 319 9.88 -13.56 -10.07
C LYS A 319 10.10 -12.07 -10.27
N LEU A 320 10.54 -11.37 -9.23
CA LEU A 320 10.92 -9.97 -9.29
C LEU A 320 12.09 -9.76 -10.26
N HIS A 321 13.17 -10.53 -10.13
CA HIS A 321 14.34 -10.46 -11.02
C HIS A 321 13.96 -10.72 -12.48
N LYS A 322 13.12 -11.71 -12.73
CA LYS A 322 12.58 -12.00 -14.08
C LYS A 322 11.84 -10.80 -14.65
N SER A 323 11.01 -10.14 -13.85
CA SER A 323 10.28 -8.94 -14.26
C SER A 323 11.22 -7.76 -14.53
N LEU A 324 12.19 -7.50 -13.64
CA LEU A 324 13.20 -6.46 -13.80
C LEU A 324 14.03 -6.68 -15.08
N CYS A 325 14.59 -7.87 -15.28
CA CYS A 325 15.35 -8.23 -16.48
C CYS A 325 14.52 -8.10 -17.77
N LYS A 326 13.20 -8.34 -17.72
CA LYS A 326 12.33 -8.14 -18.87
C LYS A 326 12.13 -6.65 -19.20
N ASN A 327 12.01 -5.79 -18.19
CA ASN A 327 11.61 -4.39 -18.38
C ASN A 327 12.79 -3.40 -18.47
N ILE A 328 13.93 -3.70 -17.85
CA ILE A 328 15.13 -2.85 -17.94
C ILE A 328 15.81 -3.04 -19.29
N LYS A 329 15.79 -2.01 -20.14
CA LYS A 329 16.30 -2.07 -21.53
C LYS A 329 17.61 -1.32 -21.78
N ARG A 330 18.19 -0.68 -20.77
CA ARG A 330 19.41 0.12 -20.93
C ARG A 330 20.48 -0.31 -19.94
N MET A 331 21.72 -0.35 -20.43
CA MET A 331 22.88 -0.75 -19.64
C MET A 331 23.17 0.20 -18.47
N THR A 332 22.79 1.47 -18.57
CA THR A 332 22.95 2.46 -17.48
C THR A 332 22.23 2.07 -16.19
N TRP A 333 21.23 1.19 -16.27
CA TRP A 333 20.43 0.74 -15.13
C TRP A 333 20.81 -0.68 -14.68
N PHE A 334 22.05 -1.12 -14.92
CA PHE A 334 22.54 -2.45 -14.56
C PHE A 334 22.50 -2.73 -13.05
N THR A 335 22.58 -1.68 -12.25
CA THR A 335 22.49 -1.72 -10.80
C THR A 335 21.18 -2.33 -10.32
N ILE A 336 20.08 -2.10 -11.02
CA ILE A 336 18.75 -2.65 -10.68
C ILE A 336 18.74 -4.19 -10.70
N PRO A 337 19.00 -4.88 -11.83
CA PRO A 337 19.07 -6.33 -11.85
C PRO A 337 20.22 -6.87 -10.97
N ALA A 338 21.36 -6.18 -10.87
CA ALA A 338 22.45 -6.61 -10.00
C ALA A 338 22.04 -6.62 -8.51
N THR A 339 21.46 -5.52 -8.02
CA THR A 339 20.95 -5.40 -6.65
C THR A 339 19.87 -6.44 -6.36
N CYS A 340 19.00 -6.75 -7.34
CA CYS A 340 18.01 -7.83 -7.17
C CYS A 340 18.66 -9.22 -6.99
N VAL A 341 19.74 -9.52 -7.71
CA VAL A 341 20.50 -10.77 -7.50
C VAL A 341 21.21 -10.76 -6.15
N MET A 342 21.73 -9.62 -5.70
CA MET A 342 22.27 -9.48 -4.34
C MET A 342 21.21 -9.75 -3.27
N ILE A 343 19.98 -9.27 -3.45
CA ILE A 343 18.85 -9.59 -2.57
C ILE A 343 18.56 -11.10 -2.58
N ILE A 344 18.54 -11.75 -3.76
CA ILE A 344 18.40 -13.22 -3.87
C ILE A 344 19.48 -13.93 -3.04
N SER A 345 20.74 -13.51 -3.19
CA SER A 345 21.86 -14.07 -2.42
C SER A 345 21.66 -13.89 -0.92
N LYS A 346 21.27 -12.69 -0.47
CA LYS A 346 21.03 -12.40 0.94
C LYS A 346 19.89 -13.25 1.50
N VAL A 347 18.75 -13.34 0.81
CA VAL A 347 17.63 -14.20 1.22
C VAL A 347 18.05 -15.68 1.25
N ALA A 348 18.86 -16.14 0.29
CA ALA A 348 19.38 -17.51 0.30
C ALA A 348 20.25 -17.80 1.53
N ARG A 349 20.98 -16.80 2.06
CA ARG A 349 21.77 -16.93 3.30
C ARG A 349 20.91 -16.97 4.57
N LEU A 350 19.64 -16.56 4.49
CA LEU A 350 18.69 -16.64 5.61
C LEU A 350 18.05 -18.03 5.74
N GLN A 351 18.78 -19.07 5.36
CA GLN A 351 18.31 -20.44 5.38
C GLN A 351 17.88 -20.85 6.80
N PRO A 352 16.67 -21.44 6.97
CA PRO A 352 16.21 -21.90 8.26
C PRO A 352 16.92 -23.17 8.71
N ALA A 353 17.25 -23.29 10.00
CA ALA A 353 17.89 -24.49 10.57
C ALA A 353 17.04 -25.77 10.45
N ALA A 354 15.72 -25.62 10.31
CA ALA A 354 14.78 -26.73 10.17
C ALA A 354 14.75 -27.35 8.76
N VAL A 355 15.34 -26.69 7.74
CA VAL A 355 15.38 -27.21 6.38
C VAL A 355 16.60 -28.12 6.20
N PRO A 356 16.44 -29.38 5.76
CA PRO A 356 17.57 -30.26 5.45
C PRO A 356 18.51 -29.58 4.45
N ALA A 357 19.82 -29.67 4.71
CA ALA A 357 20.84 -28.99 3.91
C ALA A 357 20.71 -29.30 2.41
N ASP A 358 20.50 -30.56 2.04
CA ASP A 358 20.37 -30.99 0.64
C ASP A 358 19.16 -30.36 -0.06
N ALA A 359 18.00 -30.32 0.61
CA ALA A 359 16.77 -29.74 0.07
C ALA A 359 16.87 -28.21 -0.06
N ALA A 360 17.52 -27.55 0.91
CA ALA A 360 17.80 -26.12 0.82
C ALA A 360 18.76 -25.80 -0.33
N GLN A 361 19.81 -26.61 -0.49
CA GLN A 361 20.80 -26.44 -1.54
C GLN A 361 20.19 -26.65 -2.93
N GLU A 362 19.31 -27.63 -3.10
CA GLU A 362 18.58 -27.84 -4.36
C GLU A 362 17.69 -26.64 -4.70
N ALA A 363 16.91 -26.15 -3.74
CA ALA A 363 16.04 -24.99 -3.93
C ALA A 363 16.84 -23.71 -4.30
N VAL A 364 17.92 -23.42 -3.58
CA VAL A 364 18.80 -22.28 -3.86
C VAL A 364 19.49 -22.45 -5.22
N SER A 365 19.99 -23.64 -5.53
CA SER A 365 20.66 -23.94 -6.80
C SER A 365 19.72 -23.72 -8.01
N GLY A 366 18.46 -24.15 -7.89
CA GLY A 366 17.44 -23.89 -8.90
C GLY A 366 17.20 -22.39 -9.12
N VAL A 367 17.00 -21.64 -8.03
CA VAL A 367 16.77 -20.19 -8.07
C VAL A 367 17.97 -19.44 -8.65
N VAL A 368 19.18 -19.77 -8.23
CA VAL A 368 20.42 -19.13 -8.73
C VAL A 368 20.65 -19.46 -10.20
N SER A 369 20.41 -20.70 -10.62
CA SER A 369 20.57 -21.11 -12.01
C SER A 369 19.57 -20.40 -12.93
N GLU A 370 18.32 -20.24 -12.52
CA GLU A 370 17.34 -19.47 -13.28
C GLU A 370 17.68 -17.97 -13.29
N ALA A 371 18.09 -17.40 -12.15
CA ALA A 371 18.54 -16.01 -12.07
C ALA A 371 19.74 -15.73 -12.98
N LEU A 372 20.68 -16.67 -13.08
CA LEU A 372 21.83 -16.59 -13.99
C LEU A 372 21.37 -16.55 -15.44
N MET A 373 20.50 -17.49 -15.85
CA MET A 373 19.94 -17.53 -17.20
C MET A 373 19.22 -16.23 -17.57
N LEU A 374 18.42 -15.67 -16.66
CA LEU A 374 17.73 -14.39 -16.84
C LEU A 374 18.72 -13.23 -16.99
N THR A 375 19.76 -13.21 -16.16
CA THR A 375 20.82 -12.18 -16.20
C THR A 375 21.59 -12.24 -17.52
N GLN A 376 21.98 -13.43 -17.97
CA GLN A 376 22.66 -13.61 -19.26
C GLN A 376 21.78 -13.15 -20.44
N THR A 377 20.49 -13.49 -20.38
CA THR A 377 19.52 -13.10 -21.42
C THR A 377 19.36 -11.58 -21.45
N TRP A 378 19.25 -10.95 -20.28
CA TRP A 378 19.19 -9.50 -20.15
C TRP A 378 20.47 -8.83 -20.68
N LEU A 379 21.65 -9.28 -20.25
CA LEU A 379 22.95 -8.77 -20.72
C LEU A 379 23.05 -8.81 -22.25
N ARG A 380 22.73 -9.95 -22.88
CA ARG A 380 22.71 -10.06 -24.36
C ARG A 380 21.75 -9.08 -25.02
N SER A 381 20.60 -8.81 -24.37
CA SER A 381 19.59 -7.91 -24.92
C SER A 381 19.99 -6.43 -24.86
N VAL A 382 20.66 -6.00 -23.77
CA VAL A 382 21.08 -4.60 -23.57
C VAL A 382 22.45 -4.31 -24.17
N LEU A 383 23.29 -5.34 -24.33
CA LEU A 383 24.61 -5.29 -24.97
C LEU A 383 24.54 -5.78 -26.43
N ASN A 384 23.55 -5.30 -27.18
CA ASN A 384 23.31 -5.71 -28.57
C ASN A 384 24.20 -5.00 -29.60
N LYS A 385 25.03 -4.05 -29.16
CA LYS A 385 26.05 -3.37 -29.98
C LYS A 385 27.42 -4.01 -29.75
N GLN A 386 28.35 -3.72 -30.67
CA GLN A 386 29.77 -4.03 -30.50
C GLN A 386 30.28 -3.51 -29.14
N LEU A 387 31.27 -4.18 -28.56
CA LEU A 387 31.84 -3.79 -27.28
C LEU A 387 32.52 -2.41 -27.41
N LEU A 388 33.18 -2.17 -28.54
CA LEU A 388 34.00 -0.99 -28.78
C LEU A 388 33.44 -0.15 -29.95
N LEU A 389 33.55 1.17 -29.80
CA LEU A 389 33.36 2.14 -30.88
C LEU A 389 34.74 2.55 -31.40
N THR A 390 34.92 2.45 -32.71
CA THR A 390 36.10 2.96 -33.43
C THR A 390 35.79 4.35 -33.98
N GLY A 391 36.53 5.36 -33.51
CA GLY A 391 36.49 6.72 -34.06
C GLY A 391 37.36 6.87 -35.32
N THR A 392 37.33 8.06 -35.94
CA THR A 392 38.21 8.44 -37.07
C THR A 392 39.65 8.73 -36.65
N THR A 393 39.92 8.80 -35.35
CA THR A 393 41.25 8.91 -34.71
C THR A 393 41.56 7.62 -33.95
N GLU A 394 42.83 7.36 -33.62
CA GLU A 394 43.37 6.18 -32.89
C GLU A 394 42.82 5.97 -31.45
N HIS A 395 41.59 6.40 -31.17
CA HIS A 395 40.92 6.29 -29.89
C HIS A 395 39.79 5.26 -29.96
N VAL A 396 39.95 4.19 -29.19
CA VAL A 396 38.96 3.14 -29.01
C VAL A 396 38.28 3.34 -27.65
N THR A 397 36.94 3.34 -27.65
CA THR A 397 36.14 3.52 -26.43
C THR A 397 35.04 2.48 -26.32
N PHE A 398 34.62 2.13 -25.10
CA PHE A 398 33.46 1.27 -24.91
C PHE A 398 32.18 1.89 -25.46
N SER A 399 31.39 1.09 -26.18
CA SER A 399 30.06 1.47 -26.67
C SER A 399 29.09 1.83 -25.55
N SER A 400 29.27 1.22 -24.38
CA SER A 400 28.57 1.57 -23.16
C SER A 400 29.60 1.86 -22.07
N PRO A 401 29.69 3.10 -21.54
CA PRO A 401 30.66 3.44 -20.51
C PRO A 401 30.43 2.68 -19.19
N MET A 402 29.21 2.17 -18.97
CA MET A 402 28.83 1.41 -17.78
C MET A 402 29.08 -0.10 -17.90
N GLU A 403 29.57 -0.58 -19.06
CA GLU A 403 29.65 -2.02 -19.31
C GLU A 403 30.65 -2.73 -18.38
N LEU A 404 31.87 -2.20 -18.22
CA LEU A 404 32.87 -2.80 -17.32
C LEU A 404 32.41 -2.82 -15.87
N GLN A 405 31.82 -1.72 -15.39
CA GLN A 405 31.30 -1.62 -14.02
C GLN A 405 30.17 -2.61 -13.76
N ALA A 406 29.34 -2.89 -14.78
CA ALA A 406 28.31 -3.90 -14.65
C ALA A 406 28.88 -5.31 -14.56
N TRP A 407 29.83 -5.67 -15.43
CA TRP A 407 30.50 -6.96 -15.35
C TRP A 407 31.14 -7.17 -13.98
N ASP A 408 31.87 -6.16 -13.49
CA ASP A 408 32.46 -6.16 -12.15
C ASP A 408 31.41 -6.39 -11.05
N LYS A 409 30.32 -5.62 -11.06
CA LYS A 409 29.27 -5.73 -10.04
C LYS A 409 28.60 -7.11 -10.06
N PHE A 410 28.35 -7.69 -11.23
CA PHE A 410 27.75 -9.03 -11.32
C PHE A 410 28.72 -10.15 -10.93
N VAL A 411 30.01 -10.05 -11.29
CA VAL A 411 31.04 -11.06 -10.99
C VAL A 411 31.35 -11.13 -9.50
N LYS A 412 31.28 -9.99 -8.79
CA LYS A 412 31.52 -9.90 -7.34
C LYS A 412 30.38 -10.49 -6.49
N ILE A 413 29.25 -10.87 -7.07
CA ILE A 413 28.14 -11.46 -6.31
C ILE A 413 28.52 -12.88 -5.88
N SER A 414 28.45 -13.13 -4.57
CA SER A 414 28.67 -14.45 -3.97
C SER A 414 27.38 -15.02 -3.39
N PHE A 415 27.25 -16.34 -3.39
CA PHE A 415 26.10 -17.09 -2.87
C PHE A 415 26.48 -17.88 -1.59
N PRO A 416 25.52 -18.45 -0.84
CA PRO A 416 25.83 -19.27 0.33
C PRO A 416 26.75 -20.46 0.02
N ASP A 417 26.56 -21.07 -1.15
CA ASP A 417 27.35 -22.19 -1.64
C ASP A 417 28.44 -21.70 -2.61
N GLU A 418 29.69 -22.01 -2.31
CA GLU A 418 30.85 -21.63 -3.10
C GLU A 418 30.81 -22.23 -4.52
N GLN A 419 30.24 -23.42 -4.69
CA GLN A 419 30.09 -24.02 -6.01
C GLN A 419 29.14 -23.21 -6.89
N LEU A 420 28.09 -22.62 -6.30
CA LEU A 420 27.18 -21.72 -7.00
C LEU A 420 27.84 -20.40 -7.34
N THR A 421 28.64 -19.85 -6.42
CA THR A 421 29.48 -18.65 -6.66
C THR A 421 30.41 -18.87 -7.85
N GLU A 422 31.16 -19.98 -7.85
CA GLU A 422 32.09 -20.33 -8.93
C GLU A 422 31.37 -20.56 -10.26
N LYS A 423 30.24 -21.28 -10.25
CA LYS A 423 29.42 -21.48 -11.45
C LYS A 423 28.93 -20.15 -12.01
N TRP A 424 28.43 -19.25 -11.16
CA TRP A 424 27.97 -17.92 -11.54
C TRP A 424 29.11 -17.10 -12.17
N LYS A 425 30.22 -16.96 -11.44
CA LYS A 425 31.40 -16.19 -11.84
C LYS A 425 31.98 -16.70 -13.16
N LYS A 426 32.28 -18.00 -13.25
CA LYS A 426 32.84 -18.63 -14.47
C LYS A 426 31.94 -18.43 -15.69
N THR A 427 30.63 -18.56 -15.50
CA THR A 427 29.66 -18.42 -16.59
C THR A 427 29.58 -16.99 -17.13
N LEU A 428 29.66 -15.99 -16.25
CA LEU A 428 29.69 -14.58 -16.66
C LEU A 428 31.03 -14.20 -17.31
N LEU A 429 32.15 -14.66 -16.76
CA LEU A 429 33.48 -14.42 -17.34
C LEU A 429 33.61 -15.04 -18.74
N GLU A 430 33.07 -16.24 -18.96
CA GLU A 430 33.04 -16.87 -20.28
C GLU A 430 32.19 -16.06 -21.28
N ASN A 431 31.08 -15.48 -20.85
CA ASN A 431 30.30 -14.57 -21.69
C ASN A 431 31.07 -13.30 -22.04
N LEU A 432 31.73 -12.69 -21.05
CA LEU A 432 32.57 -11.50 -21.25
C LEU A 432 33.72 -11.81 -22.21
N ARG A 433 34.43 -12.93 -22.01
CA ARG A 433 35.51 -13.41 -22.89
C ARG A 433 35.05 -13.53 -24.33
N ARG A 434 33.91 -14.18 -24.58
CA ARG A 434 33.35 -14.31 -25.95
C ARG A 434 33.03 -12.96 -26.56
N ARG A 435 32.57 -12.02 -25.76
CA ARG A 435 32.27 -10.66 -26.22
C ARG A 435 33.53 -9.88 -26.57
N ILE A 436 34.58 -9.97 -25.76
CA ILE A 436 35.90 -9.38 -26.08
C ILE A 436 36.47 -9.99 -27.37
N GLN A 437 36.36 -11.31 -27.54
CA GLN A 437 36.83 -12.02 -28.74
C GLN A 437 36.13 -11.63 -30.04
N GLN A 438 34.99 -10.93 -29.99
CA GLN A 438 34.33 -10.39 -31.18
C GLN A 438 35.01 -9.12 -31.71
N GLU A 439 35.83 -8.45 -30.89
CA GLU A 439 36.60 -7.29 -31.28
C GLU A 439 37.92 -7.68 -31.97
N SER A 440 38.44 -6.81 -32.83
CA SER A 440 39.73 -7.07 -33.48
C SER A 440 40.88 -7.10 -32.44
N PRO A 441 41.93 -7.92 -32.63
CA PRO A 441 43.07 -7.96 -31.70
C PRO A 441 43.71 -6.58 -31.47
N VAL A 442 43.76 -5.74 -32.51
CA VAL A 442 44.27 -4.37 -32.43
C VAL A 442 43.39 -3.53 -31.50
N ASN A 443 42.06 -3.57 -31.65
CA ASN A 443 41.14 -2.83 -30.79
C ASN A 443 41.19 -3.32 -29.34
N GLN A 444 41.38 -4.62 -29.10
CA GLN A 444 41.53 -5.20 -27.76
C GLN A 444 42.77 -4.62 -27.05
N VAL A 445 43.92 -4.60 -27.74
CA VAL A 445 45.16 -4.01 -27.20
C VAL A 445 44.99 -2.50 -26.98
N LEU A 446 44.43 -1.79 -27.96
CA LEU A 446 44.23 -0.34 -27.87
C LEU A 446 43.33 0.04 -26.71
N VAL A 447 42.18 -0.62 -26.52
CA VAL A 447 41.28 -0.31 -25.40
C VAL A 447 41.93 -0.64 -24.07
N TYR A 448 42.66 -1.76 -23.96
CA TYR A 448 43.38 -2.13 -22.75
C TYR A 448 44.40 -1.06 -22.37
N CYS A 449 45.24 -0.62 -23.31
CA CYS A 449 46.20 0.46 -23.07
C CYS A 449 45.53 1.80 -22.74
N CYS A 450 44.47 2.16 -23.46
CA CYS A 450 43.76 3.43 -23.27
C CYS A 450 42.92 3.50 -21.98
N ARG A 451 42.63 2.34 -21.36
CA ARG A 451 41.78 2.20 -20.17
C ARG A 451 42.45 1.40 -19.06
N TYR A 452 43.77 1.24 -19.08
CA TYR A 452 44.53 0.43 -18.13
C TYR A 452 44.15 0.72 -16.66
N HIS A 453 44.10 2.00 -16.28
CA HIS A 453 43.71 2.40 -14.93
C HIS A 453 42.30 1.95 -14.53
N GLN A 454 41.35 1.89 -15.47
CA GLN A 454 39.99 1.41 -15.17
C GLN A 454 39.97 -0.10 -14.96
N PHE A 455 40.83 -0.87 -15.65
CA PHE A 455 40.94 -2.31 -15.45
C PHE A 455 41.49 -2.64 -14.05
N MET A 456 42.48 -1.88 -13.58
CA MET A 456 43.08 -2.04 -12.25
C MET A 456 42.11 -1.86 -11.06
N GLU A 457 40.90 -1.33 -11.30
CA GLU A 457 39.87 -1.12 -10.28
C GLU A 457 38.82 -2.26 -10.26
N LEU A 458 38.86 -3.18 -11.23
CA LEU A 458 37.89 -4.27 -11.37
C LEU A 458 38.28 -5.50 -10.54
N ASP A 459 37.37 -6.46 -10.42
CA ASP A 459 37.69 -7.79 -9.93
C ASP A 459 38.84 -8.40 -10.75
N SER A 460 39.86 -8.95 -10.09
CA SER A 460 41.06 -9.49 -10.73
C SER A 460 40.80 -10.64 -11.70
N SER A 461 39.59 -11.22 -11.69
CA SER A 461 39.18 -12.21 -12.70
C SER A 461 38.72 -11.62 -14.03
N ILE A 462 38.50 -10.29 -14.09
CA ILE A 462 38.11 -9.54 -15.28
C ILE A 462 39.33 -8.93 -15.99
N GLU A 463 40.35 -8.52 -15.22
CA GLU A 463 41.68 -8.15 -15.74
C GLU A 463 42.30 -9.30 -16.56
#